data_AF-A0A8S0FTJ7-F1
#
_entry.id   AF-A0A8S0FTJ7-F1
#
_cell.length_a   1.000
_cell.length_b   1.000
_cell.length_c   1.000
_cell.angle_alpha   90.00
_cell.angle_beta   90.00
_cell.angle_gamma   90.00
#
_symmetry.space_group_name_H-M   'P 1'
#
loop_
_entity.id
_entity.type
_entity.pdbx_description
1 polymer ?
#
loop_
_entity_poly.entity_id
_entity_poly.type
_entity_poly.pdbx_seq_one_letter_code
_entity_poly.pdbx_strand_id
1 'polypeptide(L)'
;MMTDFIDRPIDLHLGTDVVESINAYLHKLEEQGAINGGRAWLDEELNTKESLAAGNLYINVDFGPKSPAQTITLMYRINNDYTVEALASLFKETV
;
A
#
# COMPACT_ATOMS: atom_id res chain seq x y z
N MET A 1 8.82 4.54 -18.52
CA MET A 1 7.92 5.17 -17.53
C MET A 1 8.55 6.43 -16.97
N MET A 2 9.64 6.41 -16.19
CA MET A 2 10.29 7.68 -15.79
C MET A 2 11.14 8.33 -16.90
N THR A 3 11.76 7.51 -17.76
CA THR A 3 12.60 7.98 -18.87
C THR A 3 11.86 8.87 -19.86
N ASP A 4 10.55 8.70 -19.96
CA ASP A 4 9.72 9.40 -20.93
C ASP A 4 9.52 10.89 -20.56
N PHE A 5 9.80 11.25 -19.30
CA PHE A 5 9.70 12.60 -18.74
C PHE A 5 11.04 13.35 -18.69
N ILE A 6 12.15 12.65 -18.93
CA ILE A 6 13.49 13.26 -19.00
C ILE A 6 13.54 14.20 -20.21
N ASP A 7 14.27 15.31 -20.08
CA ASP A 7 14.44 16.37 -21.09
C ASP A 7 13.15 17.09 -21.52
N ARG A 8 12.02 16.86 -20.83
CA ARG A 8 10.81 17.67 -21.00
C ARG A 8 10.90 18.98 -20.23
N PRO A 9 10.24 20.05 -20.71
CA PRO A 9 10.17 21.31 -19.97
C PRO A 9 9.47 21.11 -18.63
N ILE A 10 10.02 21.69 -17.56
CA ILE A 10 9.38 21.72 -16.23
C ILE A 10 8.22 22.71 -16.27
N ASP A 11 7.05 22.21 -16.63
CA ASP A 11 5.79 22.93 -16.63
C ASP A 11 4.73 22.24 -15.77
N LEU A 12 3.55 22.84 -15.71
CA LEU A 12 2.43 22.30 -14.93
C LEU A 12 2.05 20.88 -15.38
N HIS A 13 2.07 20.61 -16.68
CA HIS A 13 1.68 19.31 -17.22
C HIS A 13 2.71 18.25 -16.83
N LEU A 14 4.01 18.54 -16.92
CA LEU A 14 5.06 17.62 -16.50
C LEU A 14 4.89 17.23 -15.01
N GLY A 15 4.71 18.21 -14.14
CA GLY A 15 4.54 17.96 -12.71
C GLY A 15 3.34 17.08 -12.40
N THR A 16 2.19 17.39 -13.01
CA THR A 16 0.97 16.60 -12.88
C THR A 16 1.14 15.18 -13.44
N ASP A 17 1.60 15.05 -14.68
CA ASP A 17 1.73 13.77 -15.38
C ASP A 17 2.66 12.81 -14.62
N VAL A 18 3.78 13.31 -14.08
CA VAL A 18 4.73 12.48 -13.33
C VAL A 18 4.10 12.00 -12.03
N VAL A 19 3.48 12.89 -11.26
CA VAL A 19 2.83 12.55 -9.99
C VAL A 19 1.67 11.57 -10.21
N GLU A 20 0.83 11.81 -11.20
CA GLU A 20 -0.29 10.92 -11.54
C GLU A 20 0.21 9.55 -12.03
N SER A 21 1.26 9.52 -12.84
CA SER A 21 1.88 8.28 -13.31
C SER A 21 2.44 7.43 -12.17
N ILE A 22 3.11 8.05 -11.20
CA ILE A 22 3.65 7.35 -10.02
C ILE A 22 2.49 6.85 -9.15
N ASN A 23 1.50 7.70 -8.87
CA ASN A 23 0.33 7.31 -8.07
C ASN A 23 -0.48 6.17 -8.72
N ALA A 24 -0.66 6.19 -10.05
CA ALA A 24 -1.32 5.10 -10.77
C ALA A 24 -0.55 3.78 -10.63
N TYR A 25 0.79 3.83 -10.65
CA TYR A 25 1.62 2.64 -10.43
C TYR A 25 1.52 2.12 -8.99
N LEU A 26 1.56 3.01 -7.99
CA LEU A 26 1.39 2.62 -6.58
C LEU A 26 0.01 2.01 -6.34
N HIS A 27 -1.04 2.58 -6.92
CA HIS A 27 -2.39 2.04 -6.81
C HIS A 27 -2.49 0.63 -7.44
N LYS A 28 -1.89 0.43 -8.61
CA LYS A 28 -1.79 -0.91 -9.22
C LYS A 28 -1.09 -1.92 -8.30
N LEU A 29 -0.02 -1.52 -7.60
CA LEU A 29 0.67 -2.39 -6.64
C LEU A 29 -0.20 -2.70 -5.42
N GLU A 30 -1.01 -1.75 -4.96
CA GLU A 30 -1.97 -1.94 -3.88
C GLU A 30 -3.08 -2.91 -4.28
N GLU A 31 -3.66 -2.77 -5.47
CA GLU A 31 -4.68 -3.68 -6.03
C GLU A 31 -4.14 -5.12 -6.19
N GLN A 32 -2.87 -5.25 -6.56
CA GLN A 32 -2.18 -6.55 -6.62
C GLN A 32 -1.86 -7.12 -5.23
N GLY A 33 -2.07 -6.35 -4.16
CA GLY A 33 -1.70 -6.71 -2.81
C GLY A 33 -0.19 -6.81 -2.58
N ALA A 34 0.63 -6.13 -3.38
CA ALA A 34 2.09 -6.11 -3.21
C ALA A 34 2.52 -5.14 -2.09
N ILE A 35 1.80 -4.03 -1.92
CA ILE A 35 2.02 -3.02 -0.88
C ILE A 35 0.74 -2.79 -0.08
N ASN A 36 0.85 -2.11 1.06
CA ASN A 36 -0.28 -1.70 1.90
C ASN A 36 -0.87 -0.33 1.52
N GLY A 37 -0.19 0.39 0.62
CA GLY A 37 -0.57 1.73 0.16
C GLY A 37 0.66 2.56 -0.19
N GLY A 38 0.44 3.70 -0.83
CA GLY A 38 1.48 4.68 -1.13
C GLY A 38 0.93 5.88 -1.90
N ARG A 39 1.68 6.98 -1.88
CA ARG A 39 1.34 8.24 -2.54
C ARG A 39 2.60 8.96 -2.98
N ALA A 40 2.48 9.72 -4.06
CA ALA A 40 3.50 10.65 -4.53
C ALA A 40 2.96 12.07 -4.61
N TRP A 41 3.82 13.05 -4.34
CA TRP A 41 3.53 14.48 -4.46
C TRP A 41 4.81 15.29 -4.70
N LEU A 42 4.66 16.50 -5.24
CA LEU A 42 5.77 17.44 -5.39
C LEU A 42 6.19 18.00 -4.03
N ASP A 43 7.50 18.07 -3.80
CA ASP A 43 8.04 18.64 -2.56
C ASP A 43 8.01 20.18 -2.62
N GLU A 44 7.20 20.82 -1.76
CA GLU A 44 7.06 22.28 -1.75
C GLU A 44 8.31 23.01 -1.20
N GLU A 45 9.10 22.34 -0.36
CA GLU A 45 10.29 22.93 0.27
C GLU A 45 11.51 22.82 -0.65
N LEU A 46 11.63 21.74 -1.42
CA LEU A 46 12.76 21.47 -2.31
C LEU A 46 12.57 22.03 -3.72
N ASN A 47 11.33 22.23 -4.19
CA ASN A 47 11.05 22.85 -5.48
C ASN A 47 11.09 24.39 -5.41
N THR A 48 12.22 24.93 -4.95
CA THR A 48 12.50 26.38 -4.92
C THR A 48 12.78 26.94 -6.33
N LYS A 49 12.90 28.27 -6.44
CA LYS A 49 13.24 28.93 -7.70
C LYS A 49 14.59 28.47 -8.24
N GLU A 50 15.56 28.30 -7.34
CA GLU A 50 16.93 27.94 -7.67
C GLU A 50 17.01 26.49 -8.16
N SER A 51 16.30 25.55 -7.52
CA SER A 51 16.30 24.16 -7.94
C SER A 51 15.59 23.96 -9.28
N LEU A 52 14.43 24.60 -9.47
CA LEU A 52 13.69 24.54 -10.72
C LEU A 52 14.46 25.18 -11.88
N ALA A 53 15.13 26.33 -11.65
CA ALA A 53 15.99 26.96 -12.66
C ALA A 53 17.21 26.09 -13.02
N ALA A 54 17.69 25.27 -12.07
CA ALA A 54 18.73 24.28 -12.31
C ALA A 54 18.21 23.00 -13.00
N GLY A 55 16.90 22.90 -13.29
CA GLY A 55 16.30 21.74 -13.94
C GLY A 55 15.99 20.57 -12.99
N ASN A 56 15.99 20.80 -11.67
CA ASN A 56 15.69 19.77 -10.68
C ASN A 56 14.21 19.82 -10.29
N LEU A 57 13.52 18.69 -10.41
CA LEU A 57 12.15 18.50 -9.93
C LEU A 57 12.16 17.43 -8.83
N TYR A 58 11.76 17.81 -7.62
CA TYR A 58 11.73 16.93 -6.46
C TYR A 58 10.33 16.39 -6.22
N ILE A 59 10.26 15.06 -6.10
CA ILE A 59 9.03 14.31 -5.87
C ILE A 59 9.25 13.43 -4.65
N ASN A 60 8.37 13.56 -3.67
CA ASN A 60 8.31 12.64 -2.54
C ASN A 60 7.41 11.47 -2.89
N VAL A 61 7.84 10.29 -2.45
CA VAL A 61 7.07 9.05 -2.58
C VAL A 61 7.06 8.36 -1.22
N ASP A 62 5.89 8.18 -0.65
CA ASP A 62 5.67 7.30 0.50
C ASP A 62 5.06 5.97 0.01
N PHE A 63 5.52 4.86 0.57
CA PHE A 63 4.88 3.57 0.33
C PHE A 63 5.12 2.61 1.49
N GLY A 64 4.13 1.77 1.77
CA GLY A 64 4.17 0.77 2.82
C GLY A 64 4.40 -0.63 2.25
N PRO A 65 5.64 -1.16 2.23
CA PRO A 65 5.87 -2.54 1.80
C PRO A 65 5.25 -3.52 2.79
N LYS A 66 4.88 -4.71 2.29
CA LYS A 66 4.44 -5.80 3.17
C LYS A 66 5.63 -6.48 3.82
N SER A 67 5.77 -6.29 5.13
CA SER A 67 6.80 -6.97 5.92
C SER A 67 6.50 -8.46 6.06
N PRO A 68 7.52 -9.34 5.98
CA PRO A 68 7.32 -10.75 6.23
C PRO A 68 6.91 -10.99 7.69
N ALA A 69 6.02 -11.95 7.92
CA ALA A 69 5.67 -12.41 9.26
C ALA A 69 6.82 -13.23 9.85
N GLN A 70 7.83 -12.54 10.40
CA GLN A 70 9.03 -13.18 10.95
C GLN A 70 8.70 -14.13 12.12
N THR A 71 7.71 -13.78 12.93
CA THR A 71 7.26 -14.57 14.08
C THR A 71 5.74 -14.67 14.05
N ILE A 72 5.22 -15.88 14.18
CA ILE A 72 3.79 -16.17 14.34
C ILE A 72 3.61 -16.91 15.67
N THR A 73 2.81 -16.34 16.58
CA THR A 73 2.52 -16.93 17.90
C THR A 73 1.13 -17.53 17.89
N LEU A 74 1.03 -18.83 18.17
CA LEU A 74 -0.25 -19.54 18.27
C LEU A 74 -0.69 -19.65 19.72
N MET A 75 -1.93 -19.27 20.00
CA MET A 75 -2.56 -19.38 21.31
C MET A 75 -3.67 -20.43 21.26
N TYR A 76 -3.56 -21.45 22.11
CA TYR A 76 -4.54 -22.55 22.18
C TYR A 76 -5.45 -22.37 23.38
N ARG A 77 -6.75 -22.69 23.21
CA ARG A 77 -7.71 -22.80 24.32
C ARG A 77 -8.44 -24.13 24.24
N ILE A 78 -8.79 -24.68 25.40
CA ILE A 78 -9.71 -25.82 25.49
C ILE A 78 -11.13 -25.27 25.37
N ASN A 79 -11.92 -25.80 24.43
CA ASN A 79 -13.34 -25.49 24.31
C ASN A 79 -14.14 -26.78 24.50
N ASN A 80 -14.83 -26.88 25.65
CA ASN A 80 -15.64 -28.05 25.99
C ASN A 80 -17.01 -28.04 25.31
N ASP A 81 -17.43 -26.91 24.73
CA ASP A 81 -18.72 -26.80 24.04
C ASP A 81 -18.79 -27.74 22.83
N TYR A 82 -17.65 -28.02 22.19
CA TYR A 82 -17.58 -29.00 21.10
C TYR A 82 -18.04 -30.40 21.53
N THR A 83 -17.72 -30.81 22.76
CA THR A 83 -18.18 -32.09 23.31
C THR A 83 -19.69 -32.07 23.52
N VAL A 84 -20.24 -30.96 23.99
CA VAL A 84 -21.68 -30.79 24.20
C VAL A 84 -22.43 -30.81 22.87
N GLU A 85 -21.96 -30.06 21.86
CA GLU A 85 -22.54 -30.03 20.52
C GLU A 85 -22.50 -31.40 19.84
N ALA A 86 -21.37 -32.10 19.92
CA ALA A 86 -21.23 -33.43 19.31
C ALA A 86 -22.23 -34.45 19.88
N LEU A 87 -22.51 -34.37 21.19
CA LEU A 87 -23.44 -35.28 21.87
C LEU A 87 -24.90 -34.81 21.80
N ALA A 88 -25.17 -33.58 21.38
CA ALA A 88 -26.51 -32.98 21.36
C ALA A 88 -27.54 -33.80 20.58
N SER A 89 -27.12 -34.49 19.52
CA SER A 89 -27.99 -35.35 18.69
C SER A 89 -28.52 -36.57 19.43
N LEU A 90 -27.76 -37.11 20.39
CA LEU A 90 -28.14 -38.28 21.18
C LEU A 90 -29.22 -37.98 22.22
N PHE A 91 -29.44 -36.70 22.55
CA PHE A 91 -30.42 -36.28 23.55
C PHE A 91 -31.79 -35.92 22.96
N LYS A 92 -31.97 -36.01 21.63
CA LYS A 92 -33.23 -35.62 20.95
C LYS A 92 -34.27 -36.74 20.80
N GLU A 93 -34.00 -37.98 21.23
CA GLU A 93 -34.91 -39.13 21.05
C GLU A 93 -35.68 -39.57 22.30
N THR A 94 -35.67 -38.79 23.38
CA THR A 94 -36.36 -39.18 24.63
C THR A 94 -37.56 -38.28 24.94
N VAL A 95 -38.54 -38.21 24.04
CA VAL A 95 -39.96 -37.88 24.35
C VAL A 95 -40.88 -38.63 23.39
#